data_AF-A0A7L4PST5-F1
#
_entry.id   AF-A0A7L4PST5-F1
#
_cell.length_a   1.000
_cell.length_b   1.000
_cell.length_c   1.000
_cell.angle_alpha   90.00
_cell.angle_beta   90.00
_cell.angle_gamma   90.00
#
_symmetry.space_group_name_H-M   'P 1'
#
loop_
_entity.id
_entity.type
_entity.pdbx_description
1 polymer ?
#
loop_
_entity_poly.entity_id
_entity_poly.type
_entity_poly.pdbx_seq_one_letter_code
_entity_poly.pdbx_strand_id
1 'polypeptide(L)'
;MFRTIKIYVLLLVLGLFIFNQTNVKAESFLYSFSVTSETIDIGPSAQMNILTDVNIDKDYTYLTHQIIISDVQGNLIFENSIPKDIISNLEVSYKDSNSSWNKIVVTLDESSTNTKFTIDTEGKRGLSDYQFNIIYIINTQTIFNLAPNILNSFDYIINSELGPEDLATIKITLPSGYKPFDSTGWRLQGGRFFYSTVISGLEKNFYSVFYQEEDYGGSIDALKNEISKLTQENAKLTENIIEMQRSVESYRVKNEELTVDIKDLKDELIKSKEEQQQANMNTASFRYLSWGLTLSLPGMQFFLNELREKNKISPTQLHLGSVIGTFIVFMLLYVSLFL
;
A
#
# COMPACT_ATOMS: atom_id res chain seq x y z
N MET A 1 29.62 -4.93 1.57
CA MET A 1 29.30 -4.75 0.14
C MET A 1 28.04 -5.52 -0.31
N PHE A 2 27.80 -6.75 0.16
CA PHE A 2 26.63 -7.55 -0.25
C PHE A 2 25.25 -7.09 0.25
N ARG A 3 25.17 -6.31 1.35
CA ARG A 3 23.89 -5.85 1.92
C ARG A 3 23.26 -4.68 1.17
N THR A 4 24.06 -3.74 0.66
CA THR A 4 23.59 -2.59 -0.12
C THR A 4 23.06 -3.03 -1.48
N ILE A 5 23.69 -4.01 -2.14
CA ILE A 5 23.24 -4.55 -3.43
C ILE A 5 21.83 -5.16 -3.31
N LYS A 6 21.51 -5.84 -2.19
CA LYS A 6 20.17 -6.42 -1.98
C LYS A 6 19.08 -5.35 -1.82
N ILE A 7 19.38 -4.20 -1.22
CA ILE A 7 18.44 -3.09 -1.06
C ILE A 7 18.17 -2.39 -2.40
N TYR A 8 19.20 -2.22 -3.23
CA TYR A 8 19.04 -1.67 -4.58
C TYR A 8 18.28 -2.62 -5.52
N VAL A 9 18.48 -3.93 -5.41
CA VAL A 9 17.68 -4.92 -6.17
C VAL A 9 16.22 -4.90 -5.71
N LEU A 10 15.95 -4.77 -4.41
CA LEU A 10 14.58 -4.67 -3.89
C LEU A 10 13.89 -3.36 -4.34
N LEU A 11 14.60 -2.23 -4.34
CA LEU A 11 14.10 -0.95 -4.85
C LEU A 11 13.93 -0.95 -6.37
N LEU A 12 14.73 -1.72 -7.12
CA LEU A 12 14.57 -1.88 -8.57
C LEU A 12 13.38 -2.78 -8.91
N VAL A 13 13.10 -3.81 -8.09
CA VAL A 13 11.89 -4.63 -8.19
C VAL A 13 10.65 -3.80 -7.81
N LEU A 14 10.69 -3.02 -6.73
CA LEU A 14 9.60 -2.11 -6.34
C LEU A 14 9.41 -0.95 -7.33
N GLY A 15 10.48 -0.44 -7.94
CA GLY A 15 10.42 0.58 -8.99
C GLY A 15 9.82 0.06 -10.31
N LEU A 16 10.03 -1.22 -10.62
CA LEU A 16 9.39 -1.90 -11.76
C LEU A 16 7.88 -2.15 -11.54
N PHE A 17 7.41 -2.20 -10.29
CA PHE A 17 5.99 -2.28 -9.97
C PHE A 17 5.25 -0.93 -10.05
N ILE A 18 5.96 0.20 -10.11
CA ILE A 18 5.34 1.55 -10.17
C ILE A 18 5.36 2.14 -11.60
N PHE A 19 6.17 1.58 -12.53
CA PHE A 19 6.27 2.07 -13.92
C PHE A 19 5.66 1.14 -14.98
N ASN A 20 4.85 0.16 -14.59
CA ASN A 20 4.08 -0.66 -15.52
C ASN A 20 2.57 -0.55 -15.23
N GLN A 21 2.02 0.66 -15.36
CA GLN A 21 0.62 0.74 -15.80
C GLN A 21 0.60 0.26 -17.24
N THR A 22 0.34 -1.02 -17.39
CA THR A 22 0.11 -1.68 -18.68
C THR A 22 -0.92 -0.89 -19.45
N ASN A 23 -0.58 -0.53 -20.69
CA ASN A 23 -1.53 -0.35 -21.79
C ASN A 23 -2.75 -1.25 -21.55
N VAL A 24 -3.87 -0.67 -21.15
CA VAL A 24 -5.12 -1.42 -21.04
C VAL A 24 -5.57 -1.65 -22.47
N LYS A 25 -5.13 -2.78 -23.04
CA LYS A 25 -5.54 -3.20 -24.38
C LYS A 25 -6.99 -3.64 -24.27
N ALA A 26 -7.90 -2.79 -24.73
CA ALA A 26 -9.28 -3.20 -24.91
C ALA A 26 -9.31 -4.26 -26.01
N GLU A 27 -10.02 -5.36 -25.78
CA GLU A 27 -10.36 -6.28 -26.86
C GLU A 27 -11.55 -5.70 -27.60
N SER A 28 -11.28 -5.14 -28.78
CA SER A 28 -12.22 -4.33 -29.55
C SER A 28 -12.87 -5.14 -30.66
N PHE A 29 -14.19 -5.08 -30.74
CA PHE A 29 -14.95 -5.59 -31.87
C PHE A 29 -15.64 -4.44 -32.62
N LEU A 30 -15.21 -4.24 -33.87
CA LEU A 30 -15.79 -3.24 -34.78
C LEU A 30 -16.80 -3.90 -35.73
N TYR A 31 -18.06 -3.56 -35.53
CA TYR A 31 -19.17 -4.01 -36.33
C TYR A 31 -19.71 -2.90 -37.24
N SER A 32 -19.66 -3.11 -38.55
CA SER A 32 -20.32 -2.24 -39.52
C SER A 32 -21.39 -2.99 -40.29
N PHE A 33 -22.51 -2.33 -40.59
CA PHE A 33 -23.61 -2.90 -41.36
C PHE A 33 -24.08 -1.94 -42.46
N SER A 34 -24.34 -2.49 -43.65
CA SER A 34 -24.87 -1.75 -44.81
C SER A 34 -25.95 -2.54 -45.54
N VAL A 35 -26.93 -1.80 -46.03
CA VAL A 35 -27.97 -2.27 -46.95
C VAL A 35 -27.93 -1.37 -48.18
N THR A 36 -27.77 -1.97 -49.36
CA THR A 36 -27.75 -1.27 -50.64
C THR A 36 -28.60 -2.01 -51.68
N SER A 37 -28.91 -1.39 -52.81
CA SER A 37 -29.60 -2.04 -53.94
C SER A 37 -28.69 -2.12 -55.17
N GLU A 38 -28.82 -3.18 -55.96
CA GLU A 38 -28.04 -3.41 -57.18
C GLU A 38 -28.33 -2.40 -58.30
N THR A 39 -29.55 -1.87 -58.36
CA THR A 39 -30.03 -1.14 -59.55
C THR A 39 -30.09 0.37 -59.37
N ILE A 40 -30.47 0.83 -58.18
CA ILE A 40 -30.61 2.25 -57.84
C ILE A 40 -30.15 2.38 -56.39
N ASP A 41 -29.46 3.46 -56.03
CA ASP A 41 -29.26 3.76 -54.62
C ASP A 41 -30.61 3.69 -53.89
N ILE A 42 -30.64 3.20 -52.66
CA ILE A 42 -31.83 3.30 -51.80
C ILE A 42 -31.92 4.78 -51.39
N GLY A 43 -32.16 5.64 -52.38
CA GLY A 43 -32.05 7.07 -52.27
C GLY A 43 -33.17 7.64 -51.41
N PRO A 44 -33.23 8.97 -51.26
CA PRO A 44 -34.12 9.68 -50.32
C PRO A 44 -35.64 9.47 -50.55
N SER A 45 -36.03 8.68 -51.55
CA SER A 45 -37.42 8.32 -51.88
C SER A 45 -37.96 7.11 -51.10
N ALA A 46 -37.10 6.26 -50.52
CA ALA A 46 -37.52 5.11 -49.73
C ALA A 46 -37.23 5.38 -48.25
N GLN A 47 -38.25 5.27 -47.39
CA GLN A 47 -38.07 5.35 -45.94
C GLN A 47 -37.47 4.03 -45.44
N MET A 48 -36.36 4.13 -44.71
CA MET A 48 -35.64 3.00 -44.14
C MET A 48 -35.59 3.09 -42.62
N ASN A 49 -35.95 1.99 -41.94
CA ASN A 49 -35.80 1.85 -40.50
C ASN A 49 -34.99 0.59 -40.18
N ILE A 50 -33.91 0.75 -39.43
CA ILE A 50 -33.00 -0.33 -39.05
C ILE A 50 -32.94 -0.43 -37.53
N LEU A 51 -33.45 -1.52 -36.97
CA LEU A 51 -33.26 -1.87 -35.58
C LEU A 51 -32.18 -2.95 -35.47
N THR A 52 -31.06 -2.60 -34.84
CA THR A 52 -29.95 -3.51 -34.54
C THR A 52 -30.00 -3.88 -33.07
N ASP A 53 -30.18 -5.16 -32.76
CA ASP A 53 -30.11 -5.70 -31.40
C ASP A 53 -28.87 -6.59 -31.25
N VAL A 54 -27.99 -6.20 -30.32
CA VAL A 54 -26.71 -6.83 -30.02
C VAL A 54 -26.81 -7.47 -28.65
N ASN A 55 -26.96 -8.79 -28.62
CA ASN A 55 -27.02 -9.55 -27.38
C ASN A 55 -25.71 -10.31 -27.18
N ILE A 56 -24.81 -9.76 -26.37
CA ILE A 56 -23.52 -10.37 -26.05
C ILE A 56 -23.71 -11.28 -24.85
N ASP A 57 -23.65 -12.59 -25.07
CA ASP A 57 -23.63 -13.60 -24.01
C ASP A 57 -22.25 -14.25 -23.89
N LYS A 58 -22.02 -15.09 -22.87
CA LYS A 58 -20.73 -15.76 -22.64
C LYS A 58 -20.34 -16.72 -23.76
N ASP A 59 -21.32 -17.43 -24.31
CA ASP A 59 -21.10 -18.45 -25.33
C ASP A 59 -21.27 -17.88 -26.74
N TYR A 60 -22.38 -17.15 -26.96
CA TYR A 60 -22.74 -16.62 -28.26
C TYR A 60 -23.14 -15.16 -28.20
N THR A 61 -22.71 -14.41 -29.21
CA THR A 61 -23.17 -13.06 -29.49
C THR A 61 -24.15 -13.12 -30.65
N TYR A 62 -25.36 -12.62 -30.40
CA TYR A 62 -26.43 -12.54 -31.40
C TYR A 62 -26.52 -11.11 -31.91
N LEU A 63 -26.34 -10.92 -33.22
CA LEU A 63 -26.54 -9.64 -33.89
C LEU A 63 -27.77 -9.75 -34.76
N THR A 64 -28.86 -9.12 -34.33
CA THR A 64 -30.15 -9.15 -35.02
C THR A 64 -30.41 -7.82 -35.68
N HIS A 65 -30.68 -7.82 -36.98
CA HIS A 65 -31.14 -6.65 -37.73
C HIS A 65 -32.56 -6.85 -38.19
N GLN A 66 -33.45 -5.97 -37.73
CA GLN A 66 -34.78 -5.81 -38.28
C GLN A 66 -34.77 -4.58 -39.18
N ILE A 67 -35.03 -4.79 -40.47
CA ILE A 67 -34.91 -3.76 -41.50
C ILE A 67 -36.27 -3.62 -42.16
N ILE A 68 -36.78 -2.40 -42.21
CA ILE A 68 -38.04 -2.04 -42.85
C ILE A 68 -37.72 -1.03 -43.93
N ILE A 69 -38.11 -1.31 -45.17
CA ILE A 69 -37.88 -0.42 -46.32
C ILE A 69 -39.20 -0.21 -47.06
N SER A 70 -39.61 1.04 -47.26
CA SER A 70 -40.93 1.35 -47.82
C SER A 70 -41.10 0.87 -49.26
N ASP A 71 -40.06 1.01 -50.09
CA ASP A 71 -40.08 0.56 -51.48
C ASP A 71 -38.66 0.29 -51.96
N VAL A 72 -38.49 -0.73 -52.80
CA VAL A 72 -37.20 -1.16 -53.36
C VAL A 72 -37.45 -1.65 -54.78
N GLN A 73 -36.57 -1.26 -55.70
CA GLN A 73 -36.46 -1.85 -57.02
C GLN A 73 -35.20 -2.71 -57.08
N GLY A 74 -35.33 -3.93 -57.60
CA GLY A 74 -34.22 -4.86 -57.77
C GLY A 74 -33.83 -5.61 -56.50
N ASN A 75 -32.64 -6.22 -56.55
CA ASN A 75 -32.11 -7.02 -55.46
C ASN A 75 -31.50 -6.14 -54.36
N LEU A 76 -31.63 -6.59 -53.12
CA LEU A 76 -30.97 -5.97 -51.96
C LEU A 76 -29.67 -6.70 -51.64
N ILE A 77 -28.61 -5.93 -51.44
CA ILE A 77 -27.32 -6.41 -50.96
C ILE A 77 -27.21 -6.06 -49.48
N PHE A 78 -26.97 -7.09 -48.66
CA PHE A 78 -26.64 -6.94 -47.25
C PHE A 78 -25.17 -7.24 -47.07
N GLU A 79 -24.45 -6.32 -46.44
CA GLU A 79 -23.02 -6.47 -46.18
C GLU A 79 -22.69 -6.01 -44.76
N ASN A 80 -21.74 -6.70 -44.14
CA ASN A 80 -21.23 -6.34 -42.83
C ASN A 80 -19.71 -6.51 -42.73
N SER A 81 -19.09 -6.08 -41.62
CA SER A 81 -17.65 -6.24 -41.37
C SER A 81 -17.23 -7.60 -40.82
N ILE A 82 -18.16 -8.52 -40.58
CA ILE A 82 -17.91 -9.80 -39.92
C ILE A 82 -17.29 -10.77 -40.94
N PRO A 83 -16.08 -11.29 -40.68
CA PRO A 83 -15.49 -12.36 -41.48
C PRO A 83 -16.40 -13.59 -41.52
N LYS A 84 -16.55 -14.21 -42.69
CA LYS A 84 -17.48 -15.35 -42.84
C LYS A 84 -17.09 -16.57 -42.01
N ASP A 85 -15.79 -16.74 -41.76
CA ASP A 85 -15.20 -17.87 -41.06
C ASP A 85 -15.53 -17.89 -39.55
N ILE A 86 -15.86 -16.74 -38.96
CA ILE A 86 -16.25 -16.66 -37.54
C ILE A 86 -17.77 -16.77 -37.32
N ILE A 87 -18.58 -16.73 -38.38
CA ILE A 87 -20.03 -16.90 -38.27
C ILE A 87 -20.34 -18.38 -38.05
N SER A 88 -20.97 -18.66 -36.91
CA SER A 88 -21.44 -20.01 -36.57
C SER A 88 -22.73 -20.36 -37.31
N ASN A 89 -23.65 -19.39 -37.43
CA ASN A 89 -24.90 -19.56 -38.16
C ASN A 89 -25.45 -18.20 -38.63
N LEU A 90 -26.20 -18.22 -39.73
CA LEU A 90 -26.90 -17.08 -40.31
C LEU A 90 -28.36 -17.47 -40.57
N GLU A 91 -29.28 -16.78 -39.90
CA GLU A 91 -30.71 -16.93 -40.17
C GLU A 91 -31.27 -15.67 -40.82
N VAL A 92 -31.88 -15.83 -42.00
CA VAL A 92 -32.53 -14.74 -42.72
C VAL A 92 -34.00 -15.06 -42.89
N SER A 93 -34.83 -14.07 -42.64
CA SER A 93 -36.27 -14.17 -42.79
C SER A 93 -36.87 -12.88 -43.31
N TYR A 94 -38.02 -12.98 -43.98
CA TYR A 94 -38.79 -11.84 -44.45
C TYR A 94 -40.24 -11.98 -44.03
N LYS A 95 -40.95 -10.85 -43.97
CA LYS A 95 -42.38 -10.82 -43.70
C LYS A 95 -43.15 -10.64 -45.01
N ASP A 96 -44.02 -11.60 -45.32
CA ASP A 96 -44.87 -11.54 -46.51
C ASP A 96 -46.13 -10.68 -46.29
N SER A 97 -46.95 -10.54 -47.34
CA SER A 97 -48.21 -9.77 -47.27
C SER A 97 -49.23 -10.37 -46.28
N ASN A 98 -49.08 -11.65 -45.90
CA ASN A 98 -49.90 -12.29 -44.86
C ASN A 98 -49.38 -12.03 -43.44
N SER A 99 -48.36 -11.19 -43.29
CA SER A 99 -47.69 -10.88 -42.03
C SER A 99 -47.00 -12.07 -41.36
N SER A 100 -46.68 -13.12 -42.12
CA SER A 100 -45.96 -14.30 -41.61
C SER A 100 -44.46 -14.20 -41.89
N TRP A 101 -43.63 -14.66 -40.94
CA TRP A 101 -42.18 -14.72 -41.12
C TRP A 101 -41.78 -15.97 -41.88
N ASN A 102 -41.21 -15.79 -43.05
CA ASN A 102 -40.75 -16.86 -43.94
C ASN A 102 -39.22 -16.89 -43.95
N LYS A 103 -38.62 -18.07 -43.75
CA LYS A 103 -37.17 -18.24 -43.77
C LYS A 103 -36.65 -18.25 -45.21
N ILE A 104 -35.50 -17.63 -45.44
CA ILE A 104 -34.77 -17.64 -46.71
C ILE A 104 -33.41 -18.28 -46.46
N VAL A 105 -33.03 -19.21 -47.32
CA VAL A 105 -31.65 -19.70 -47.38
C VAL A 105 -30.87 -18.76 -48.30
N VAL A 106 -29.87 -18.09 -47.74
CA VAL A 106 -29.01 -17.16 -48.48
C VAL A 106 -27.66 -17.81 -48.78
N THR A 107 -27.09 -17.47 -49.94
CA THR A 107 -25.73 -17.88 -50.31
C THR A 107 -24.80 -16.69 -50.09
N LEU A 108 -23.71 -16.90 -49.34
CA LEU A 108 -22.71 -15.86 -49.11
C LEU A 108 -21.87 -15.68 -50.38
N ASP A 109 -21.63 -14.43 -50.76
CA ASP A 109 -20.82 -14.06 -51.93
C ASP A 109 -19.37 -14.52 -51.74
N GLU A 110 -18.92 -15.53 -52.49
CA GLU A 110 -17.58 -16.11 -52.38
C GLU A 110 -16.44 -15.11 -52.58
N SER A 111 -16.69 -14.03 -53.33
CA SER A 111 -15.66 -13.03 -53.67
C SER A 111 -15.33 -12.07 -52.51
N SER A 112 -16.20 -11.96 -51.51
CA SER A 112 -15.98 -11.11 -50.33
C SER A 112 -15.21 -11.86 -49.22
N THR A 113 -14.41 -11.17 -48.42
CA THR A 113 -13.87 -11.73 -47.16
C THR A 113 -14.91 -11.67 -46.04
N ASN A 114 -15.81 -10.69 -46.12
CA ASN A 114 -16.82 -10.44 -45.11
C ASN A 114 -18.15 -11.05 -45.51
N THR A 115 -19.10 -10.99 -44.59
CA THR A 115 -20.43 -11.54 -44.83
C THR A 115 -21.22 -10.59 -45.71
N LYS A 116 -21.41 -11.04 -46.96
CA LYS A 116 -22.16 -10.34 -47.98
C LYS A 116 -23.07 -11.32 -48.69
N PHE A 117 -24.33 -10.94 -48.89
CA PHE A 117 -25.29 -11.74 -49.64
C PHE A 117 -26.35 -10.85 -50.28
N THR A 118 -26.96 -11.39 -51.33
CA THR A 118 -27.99 -10.70 -52.11
C THR A 118 -29.34 -11.40 -51.91
N ILE A 119 -30.40 -10.62 -51.71
CA ILE A 119 -31.78 -11.09 -51.67
C ILE A 119 -32.54 -10.52 -52.87
N ASP A 120 -33.12 -11.42 -53.66
CA ASP A 120 -34.13 -11.07 -54.64
C ASP A 120 -35.42 -10.63 -53.93
N THR A 121 -35.89 -9.42 -54.19
CA THR A 121 -37.07 -8.83 -53.52
C THR A 121 -38.40 -9.26 -54.17
N GLU A 122 -38.37 -9.94 -55.32
CA GLU A 122 -39.58 -10.35 -56.03
C GLU A 122 -40.45 -11.27 -55.14
N GLY A 123 -41.72 -10.88 -55.00
CA GLY A 123 -42.71 -11.60 -54.18
C GLY A 123 -42.50 -11.52 -52.67
N LYS A 124 -41.56 -10.71 -52.17
CA LYS A 124 -41.20 -10.63 -50.73
C LYS A 124 -41.67 -9.34 -50.06
N ARG A 125 -42.48 -8.54 -50.75
CA ARG A 125 -43.10 -7.33 -50.20
C ARG A 125 -44.23 -7.70 -49.25
N GLY A 126 -44.26 -7.05 -48.08
CA GLY A 126 -45.39 -7.04 -47.18
C GLY A 126 -46.58 -6.25 -47.75
N LEU A 127 -47.52 -5.88 -46.89
CA LEU A 127 -48.69 -5.09 -47.31
C LEU A 127 -48.32 -3.66 -47.77
N SER A 128 -47.31 -3.07 -47.13
CA SER A 128 -46.85 -1.69 -47.36
C SER A 128 -45.38 -1.62 -47.74
N ASP A 129 -44.56 -2.46 -47.11
CA ASP A 129 -43.10 -2.34 -47.05
C ASP A 129 -42.43 -3.71 -47.17
N TYR A 130 -41.11 -3.70 -47.36
CA TYR A 130 -40.26 -4.88 -47.26
C TYR A 130 -39.73 -4.96 -45.83
N GLN A 131 -39.96 -6.09 -45.14
CA GLN A 131 -39.44 -6.31 -43.78
C GLN A 131 -38.54 -7.54 -43.78
N PHE A 132 -37.30 -7.34 -43.35
CA PHE A 132 -36.31 -8.40 -43.21
C PHE A 132 -35.85 -8.51 -41.76
N ASN A 133 -35.58 -9.73 -41.33
CA ASN A 133 -34.95 -10.03 -40.06
C ASN A 133 -33.75 -10.95 -40.29
N ILE A 134 -32.56 -10.44 -39.97
CA ILE A 134 -31.28 -11.09 -40.20
C ILE A 134 -30.63 -11.31 -38.84
N ILE A 135 -30.27 -12.55 -38.52
CA ILE A 135 -29.64 -12.92 -37.26
C ILE A 135 -28.29 -13.56 -37.56
N TYR A 136 -27.21 -12.90 -37.13
CA TYR A 136 -25.88 -13.47 -37.11
C TYR A 136 -25.59 -14.06 -35.74
N ILE A 137 -25.15 -15.32 -35.71
CA ILE A 137 -24.73 -16.02 -34.49
C ILE A 137 -23.23 -16.22 -34.56
N ILE A 138 -22.51 -15.63 -33.61
CA ILE A 138 -21.05 -15.64 -33.52
C ILE A 138 -20.65 -16.22 -32.17
N ASN A 139 -19.62 -17.05 -32.13
CA ASN A 139 -19.06 -17.49 -30.86
C ASN A 139 -18.42 -16.29 -30.15
N THR A 140 -18.86 -15.94 -28.95
CA THR A 140 -18.37 -14.75 -28.26
C THR A 140 -16.85 -14.80 -28.04
N GLN A 141 -16.29 -15.99 -27.81
CA GLN A 141 -14.86 -16.16 -27.55
C GLN A 141 -13.99 -15.88 -28.78
N THR A 142 -14.57 -15.82 -29.99
CA THR A 142 -13.81 -15.44 -31.19
C THR A 142 -13.67 -13.92 -31.34
N ILE A 143 -14.47 -13.14 -30.61
CA ILE A 143 -14.49 -11.67 -30.68
C ILE A 143 -14.09 -10.99 -29.36
N PHE A 144 -14.26 -11.66 -28.22
CA PHE A 144 -13.98 -11.10 -26.89
C PHE A 144 -13.30 -12.12 -25.97
N ASN A 145 -12.29 -11.66 -25.25
CA ASN A 145 -11.77 -12.31 -24.05
C ASN A 145 -12.54 -11.81 -22.82
N LEU A 146 -13.58 -12.57 -22.51
CA LEU A 146 -14.40 -12.37 -21.32
C LEU A 146 -13.70 -12.91 -20.06
N ALA A 147 -12.46 -12.49 -19.80
CA ALA A 147 -11.80 -12.69 -18.51
C ALA A 147 -12.03 -11.47 -17.58
N PRO A 148 -11.95 -11.67 -16.25
CA PRO A 148 -12.04 -10.56 -15.30
C PRO A 148 -10.93 -9.52 -15.51
N ASN A 149 -11.24 -8.26 -15.17
CA ASN A 149 -10.37 -7.10 -15.28
C ASN A 149 -9.86 -6.79 -16.70
N ILE A 150 -10.41 -7.43 -17.74
CA ILE A 150 -10.16 -7.08 -19.15
C ILE A 150 -11.26 -6.14 -19.63
N LEU A 151 -10.86 -4.99 -20.18
CA LEU A 151 -11.77 -4.11 -20.88
C LEU A 151 -12.06 -4.70 -22.27
N ASN A 152 -13.33 -4.81 -22.62
CA ASN A 152 -13.80 -5.17 -23.94
C ASN A 152 -14.50 -3.95 -24.55
N SER A 153 -14.36 -3.72 -25.85
CA SER A 153 -15.07 -2.63 -26.53
C SER A 153 -15.92 -3.13 -27.69
N PHE A 154 -17.11 -2.54 -27.83
CA PHE A 154 -18.01 -2.79 -28.93
C PHE A 154 -18.27 -1.48 -29.67
N ASP A 155 -17.95 -1.49 -30.95
CA ASP A 155 -18.03 -0.33 -31.83
C ASP A 155 -19.01 -0.69 -32.94
N TYR A 156 -20.04 0.12 -33.13
CA TYR A 156 -21.04 -0.07 -34.18
C TYR A 156 -21.05 1.10 -35.13
N ILE A 157 -21.04 0.81 -36.43
CA ILE A 157 -21.13 1.79 -37.51
C ILE A 157 -22.24 1.38 -38.47
N ILE A 158 -23.13 2.31 -38.80
CA ILE A 158 -24.08 2.12 -39.90
C ILE A 158 -23.56 2.81 -41.17
N ASN A 159 -23.29 2.00 -42.19
CA ASN A 159 -22.75 2.45 -43.47
C ASN A 159 -23.84 2.73 -44.52
N SER A 160 -25.08 2.29 -44.28
CA SER A 160 -26.21 2.63 -45.14
C SER A 160 -26.41 4.14 -45.22
N GLU A 161 -26.79 4.64 -46.39
CA GLU A 161 -27.29 6.00 -46.53
C GLU A 161 -28.68 6.08 -45.87
N LEU A 162 -28.84 6.97 -44.90
CA LEU A 162 -30.09 7.23 -44.19
C LEU A 162 -30.53 8.65 -44.51
N GLY A 163 -31.76 8.79 -45.00
CA GLY A 163 -32.41 10.06 -45.21
C GLY A 163 -32.75 10.79 -43.89
N PRO A 164 -33.20 12.05 -43.95
CA PRO A 164 -33.53 12.84 -42.77
C PRO A 164 -34.65 12.26 -41.90
N GLU A 165 -35.56 11.49 -42.51
CA GLU A 165 -36.72 10.86 -41.86
C GLU A 165 -36.50 9.36 -41.56
N ASP A 166 -35.28 8.87 -41.79
CA ASP A 166 -34.90 7.49 -41.54
C ASP A 166 -34.39 7.33 -40.10
N LEU A 167 -34.65 6.16 -39.53
CA LEU A 167 -34.28 5.85 -38.15
C LEU A 167 -33.44 4.61 -38.11
N ALA A 168 -32.24 4.69 -37.53
CA ALA A 168 -31.54 3.51 -37.07
C ALA A 168 -31.48 3.51 -35.55
N THR A 169 -31.78 2.37 -34.93
CA THR A 169 -31.74 2.21 -33.47
C THR A 169 -30.81 1.06 -33.15
N ILE A 170 -29.86 1.29 -32.24
CA ILE A 170 -29.09 0.21 -31.65
C ILE A 170 -29.66 -0.14 -30.27
N LYS A 171 -29.66 -1.43 -29.98
CA LYS A 171 -29.83 -2.00 -28.66
C LYS A 171 -28.63 -2.89 -28.39
N ILE A 172 -28.06 -2.77 -27.19
CA ILE A 172 -26.95 -3.62 -26.76
C ILE A 172 -27.24 -4.16 -25.37
N THR A 173 -26.98 -5.45 -25.20
CA THR A 173 -27.09 -6.18 -23.94
C THR A 173 -25.75 -6.80 -23.63
N LEU A 174 -25.17 -6.43 -22.48
CA LEU A 174 -23.88 -6.96 -22.03
C LEU A 174 -24.02 -8.37 -21.42
N PRO A 175 -22.93 -9.15 -21.35
CA PRO A 175 -22.96 -10.46 -20.70
C PRO A 175 -23.30 -10.36 -19.21
N SER A 176 -23.83 -11.44 -18.64
CA SER A 176 -24.11 -11.48 -17.21
C SER A 176 -22.83 -11.37 -16.38
N GLY A 177 -22.85 -10.48 -15.37
CA GLY A 177 -21.68 -10.17 -14.52
C GLY A 177 -20.75 -9.10 -15.10
N TYR A 178 -21.01 -8.62 -16.31
CA TYR A 178 -20.28 -7.50 -16.91
C TYR A 178 -21.01 -6.20 -16.69
N LYS A 179 -20.26 -5.11 -16.57
CA LYS A 179 -20.79 -3.75 -16.43
C LYS A 179 -20.14 -2.83 -17.46
N PRO A 180 -20.87 -1.81 -17.95
CA PRO A 180 -20.29 -0.81 -18.82
C PRO A 180 -19.27 0.02 -18.04
N PHE A 181 -18.25 0.53 -18.74
CA PHE A 181 -17.24 1.42 -18.18
C PHE A 181 -17.85 2.75 -17.74
N ASP A 182 -18.76 3.29 -18.55
CA ASP A 182 -19.65 4.40 -18.18
C ASP A 182 -21.08 3.90 -18.11
N SER A 183 -21.70 4.00 -16.93
CA SER A 183 -23.08 3.57 -16.69
C SER A 183 -24.14 4.54 -17.20
N THR A 184 -23.76 5.71 -17.71
CA THR A 184 -24.70 6.72 -18.19
C THR A 184 -25.56 6.19 -19.33
N GLY A 185 -26.89 6.27 -19.18
CA GLY A 185 -27.86 5.77 -20.18
C GLY A 185 -28.11 4.26 -20.16
N TRP A 186 -27.32 3.48 -19.42
CA TRP A 186 -27.51 2.04 -19.27
C TRP A 186 -28.58 1.72 -18.23
N ARG A 187 -29.33 0.65 -18.47
CA ARG A 187 -30.37 0.12 -17.58
C ARG A 187 -29.99 -1.27 -17.14
N LEU A 188 -30.13 -1.58 -15.86
CA LEU A 188 -29.93 -2.93 -15.33
C LEU A 188 -31.28 -3.66 -15.33
N GLN A 189 -31.38 -4.76 -16.07
CA GLN A 189 -32.59 -5.60 -16.13
C GLN A 189 -32.18 -7.08 -16.09
N GLY A 190 -32.82 -7.90 -15.25
CA GLY A 190 -32.49 -9.33 -15.18
C GLY A 190 -31.00 -9.64 -14.93
N GLY A 191 -30.28 -8.77 -14.21
CA GLY A 191 -28.85 -8.95 -13.93
C GLY A 191 -27.89 -8.67 -15.10
N ARG A 192 -28.39 -8.05 -16.18
CA ARG A 192 -27.59 -7.65 -17.35
C ARG A 192 -27.82 -6.17 -17.64
N PHE A 193 -26.82 -5.51 -18.21
CA PHE A 193 -26.91 -4.10 -18.60
C PHE A 193 -27.41 -3.99 -20.04
N PHE A 194 -28.39 -3.11 -20.25
CA PHE A 194 -29.06 -2.84 -21.51
C PHE A 194 -28.92 -1.36 -21.85
N TYR A 195 -28.60 -1.06 -23.11
CA TYR A 195 -28.57 0.29 -23.63
C TYR A 195 -29.34 0.34 -24.94
N SER A 196 -30.02 1.46 -25.20
CA SER A 196 -30.71 1.69 -26.46
C SER A 196 -30.64 3.16 -26.83
N THR A 197 -30.23 3.43 -28.06
CA THR A 197 -30.20 4.79 -28.60
C THR A 197 -30.54 4.78 -30.08
N VAL A 198 -31.05 5.90 -30.56
CA VAL A 198 -31.19 6.18 -31.99
C VAL A 198 -29.83 6.68 -32.51
N ILE A 199 -29.40 6.14 -33.64
CA ILE A 199 -28.21 6.50 -34.41
C ILE A 199 -28.73 7.08 -35.73
N SER A 200 -29.03 8.38 -35.75
CA SER A 200 -29.57 9.08 -36.93
C SER A 200 -28.84 10.41 -37.14
N GLY A 201 -28.65 10.83 -38.39
CA GLY A 201 -28.03 12.12 -38.71
C GLY A 201 -26.50 12.13 -38.65
N LEU A 202 -25.93 13.02 -37.83
CA LEU A 202 -24.48 13.32 -37.78
C LEU A 202 -23.62 12.26 -37.07
N GLU A 203 -24.20 11.51 -36.13
CA GLU A 203 -23.52 10.44 -35.39
C GLU A 203 -23.93 9.09 -35.97
N LYS A 204 -23.10 8.57 -36.88
CA LYS A 204 -23.29 7.25 -37.54
C LYS A 204 -22.65 6.10 -36.77
N ASN A 205 -22.13 6.37 -35.58
CA ASN A 205 -21.38 5.42 -34.79
C ASN A 205 -21.86 5.37 -33.34
N PHE A 206 -21.70 4.20 -32.73
CA PHE A 206 -21.89 3.98 -31.31
C PHE A 206 -20.67 3.22 -30.78
N TYR A 207 -20.25 3.55 -29.56
CA TYR A 207 -19.10 2.93 -28.91
C TYR A 207 -19.42 2.64 -27.46
N SER A 208 -19.01 1.47 -26.97
CA SER A 208 -19.10 1.13 -25.55
C SER A 208 -17.90 0.30 -25.11
N VAL A 209 -17.48 0.51 -23.86
CA VAL A 209 -16.50 -0.35 -23.17
C VAL A 209 -17.20 -1.05 -22.01
N PHE A 210 -16.88 -2.31 -21.77
CA PHE A 210 -17.43 -3.10 -20.68
C PHE A 210 -16.39 -4.06 -20.10
N TYR A 211 -16.61 -4.48 -18.84
CA TYR A 211 -15.69 -5.34 -18.12
C TYR A 211 -16.38 -6.12 -17.00
N GLN A 212 -15.74 -7.20 -16.55
CA GLN A 212 -16.10 -7.93 -15.35
C GLN A 212 -15.06 -7.65 -14.28
N GLU A 213 -15.48 -7.26 -13.08
CA GLU A 213 -14.56 -7.13 -11.94
C GLU A 213 -14.25 -8.50 -11.34
N GLU A 214 -13.01 -8.68 -10.91
CA GLU A 214 -12.62 -9.83 -10.08
C GLU A 214 -13.17 -9.71 -8.65
N ASP A 215 -13.48 -10.85 -8.04
CA ASP A 215 -13.83 -10.92 -6.63
C ASP A 215 -12.56 -10.84 -5.76
N TYR A 216 -12.32 -9.67 -5.16
CA TYR A 216 -11.18 -9.42 -4.28
C TYR A 216 -11.43 -9.85 -2.82
N GLY A 217 -12.56 -10.50 -2.50
CA GLY A 217 -12.95 -10.82 -1.12
C GLY A 217 -11.87 -11.55 -0.31
N GLY A 218 -11.27 -12.61 -0.88
CA GLY A 218 -10.25 -13.40 -0.19
C GLY A 218 -8.95 -12.64 0.09
N SER A 219 -8.55 -11.74 -0.80
CA SER A 219 -7.35 -10.89 -0.62
C SER A 219 -7.57 -9.81 0.45
N ILE A 220 -8.79 -9.27 0.53
CA ILE A 220 -9.17 -8.31 1.57
C ILE A 220 -9.20 -8.98 2.95
N ASP A 221 -9.73 -10.20 3.04
CA ASP A 221 -9.74 -10.95 4.30
C ASP A 221 -8.33 -11.34 4.75
N ALA A 222 -7.45 -11.71 3.83
CA ALA A 222 -6.03 -11.97 4.13
C ALA A 222 -5.33 -10.71 4.67
N LEU A 223 -5.56 -9.54 4.06
CA LEU A 223 -5.01 -8.26 4.53
C LEU A 223 -5.55 -7.89 5.91
N LYS A 224 -6.84 -8.07 6.15
CA LYS A 224 -7.47 -7.81 7.45
C LYS A 224 -6.89 -8.68 8.56
N ASN A 225 -6.60 -9.94 8.26
CA ASN A 225 -5.93 -10.86 9.19
C ASN A 225 -4.50 -10.41 9.50
N GLU A 226 -3.72 -10.00 8.49
CA GLU A 226 -2.34 -9.54 8.69
C GLU A 226 -2.27 -8.23 9.50
N ILE A 227 -3.17 -7.26 9.24
CA ILE A 227 -3.28 -6.03 10.03
C ILE A 227 -3.59 -6.35 11.50
N SER A 228 -4.49 -7.30 11.73
CA SER A 228 -4.86 -7.71 13.08
C SER A 228 -3.69 -8.32 13.84
N LYS A 229 -2.90 -9.18 13.17
CA LYS A 229 -1.67 -9.76 13.71
C LYS A 229 -0.61 -8.69 14.04
N LEU A 230 -0.33 -7.77 13.12
CA LEU A 230 0.61 -6.67 13.34
C LEU A 230 0.19 -5.76 14.50
N THR A 231 -1.11 -5.53 14.65
CA THR A 231 -1.66 -4.75 15.78
C THR A 231 -1.39 -5.45 17.12
N GLN A 232 -1.58 -6.76 17.18
CA GLN A 232 -1.27 -7.54 18.38
C GLN A 232 0.23 -7.55 18.70
N GLU A 233 1.09 -7.70 17.69
CA GLU A 233 2.55 -7.64 17.85
C GLU A 233 3.02 -6.26 18.36
N ASN A 234 2.44 -5.17 17.86
CA ASN A 234 2.73 -3.81 18.33
C ASN A 234 2.30 -3.58 19.79
N ALA A 235 1.16 -4.13 20.21
CA ALA A 235 0.73 -4.07 21.60
C ALA A 235 1.75 -4.79 22.52
N LYS A 236 2.22 -5.97 22.11
CA LYS A 236 3.24 -6.73 22.85
C LYS A 236 4.59 -6.02 22.89
N LEU A 237 5.02 -5.39 21.80
CA LEU A 237 6.24 -4.59 21.78
C LEU A 237 6.14 -3.38 22.71
N THR A 238 4.98 -2.75 22.77
CA THR A 238 4.72 -1.63 23.67
C THR A 238 4.81 -2.06 25.14
N GLU A 239 4.23 -3.21 25.49
CA GLU A 239 4.34 -3.80 26.82
C GLU A 239 5.80 -4.09 27.22
N ASN A 240 6.56 -4.72 26.31
CA ASN A 240 7.99 -4.97 26.53
C ASN A 240 8.81 -3.68 26.73
N ILE A 241 8.49 -2.61 25.98
CA ILE A 241 9.14 -1.30 26.15
C ILE A 241 8.83 -0.71 27.54
N ILE A 242 7.58 -0.82 28.01
CA ILE A 242 7.19 -0.34 29.34
C ILE A 242 7.95 -1.13 30.43
N GLU A 243 8.06 -2.45 30.30
CA GLU A 243 8.84 -3.26 31.24
C GLU A 243 10.32 -2.88 31.25
N MET A 244 10.93 -2.69 30.07
CA MET A 244 12.30 -2.21 29.96
C MET A 244 12.49 -0.83 30.59
N GLN A 245 11.57 0.11 30.37
CA GLN A 245 11.62 1.44 30.99
C GLN A 245 11.57 1.35 32.51
N ARG A 246 10.71 0.49 33.08
CA ARG A 246 10.67 0.24 34.53
C ARG A 246 11.99 -0.33 35.04
N SER A 247 12.60 -1.25 34.31
CA SER A 247 13.90 -1.82 34.67
C SER A 247 15.01 -0.77 34.64
N VAL A 248 15.05 0.07 33.61
CA VAL A 248 16.04 1.16 33.48
C VAL A 248 15.89 2.16 34.63
N GLU A 249 14.65 2.51 34.99
CA GLU A 249 14.39 3.41 36.11
C GLU A 249 14.83 2.81 37.44
N SER A 250 14.59 1.51 37.66
CA SER A 250 15.11 0.81 38.83
C SER A 250 16.65 0.84 38.89
N TYR A 251 17.33 0.64 37.77
CA TYR A 251 18.79 0.75 37.71
C TYR A 251 19.28 2.18 37.97
N ARG A 252 18.56 3.20 37.49
CA ARG A 252 18.89 4.62 37.74
C ARG A 252 18.85 4.92 39.24
N VAL A 253 17.77 4.56 39.93
CA VAL A 253 17.61 4.77 41.38
C VAL A 253 18.72 4.05 42.16
N LYS A 254 18.98 2.78 41.86
CA LYS A 254 20.05 2.02 42.52
C LYS A 254 21.42 2.64 42.32
N ASN A 255 21.69 3.22 41.15
CA ASN A 255 22.95 3.88 40.87
C ASN A 255 23.09 5.21 41.64
N GLU A 256 21.99 5.94 41.85
CA GLU A 256 21.95 7.13 42.70
C GLU A 256 22.23 6.77 44.16
N GLU A 257 21.60 5.72 44.69
CA GLU A 257 21.88 5.19 46.04
C GLU A 257 23.35 4.83 46.21
N LEU A 258 23.92 4.03 45.28
CA LEU A 258 25.33 3.67 45.31
C LEU A 258 26.27 4.88 45.22
N THR A 259 25.88 5.93 44.49
CA THR A 259 26.67 7.16 44.39
C THR A 259 26.70 7.92 45.71
N VAL A 260 25.58 7.95 46.44
CA VAL A 260 25.49 8.52 47.79
C VAL A 260 26.34 7.70 48.76
N ASP A 261 26.21 6.38 48.76
CA ASP A 261 27.00 5.49 49.64
C ASP A 261 28.51 5.67 49.42
N ILE A 262 28.95 5.78 48.15
CA ILE A 262 30.37 6.04 47.82
C ILE A 262 30.82 7.39 48.37
N LYS A 263 29.97 8.41 48.32
CA LYS A 263 30.29 9.73 48.86
C LYS A 263 30.46 9.67 50.38
N ASP A 264 29.53 9.02 51.07
CA ASP A 264 29.57 8.89 52.53
C ASP A 264 30.81 8.11 52.98
N LEU A 265 31.13 6.98 52.32
CA LEU A 265 32.37 6.23 52.58
C LEU A 265 33.63 7.05 52.31
N LYS A 266 33.62 7.90 51.28
CA LYS A 266 34.73 8.79 50.98
C LYS A 266 34.92 9.84 52.07
N ASP A 267 33.83 10.44 52.56
CA ASP A 267 33.86 11.43 53.62
C ASP A 267 34.33 10.80 54.94
N GLU A 268 33.87 9.58 55.26
CA GLU A 268 34.35 8.80 56.41
C GLU A 268 35.84 8.47 56.29
N LEU A 269 36.32 8.08 55.09
CA LEU A 269 37.74 7.83 54.84
C LEU A 269 38.59 9.08 55.04
N ILE A 270 38.12 10.25 54.59
CA ILE A 270 38.81 11.54 54.80
C ILE A 270 38.93 11.81 56.30
N LYS A 271 37.82 11.69 57.04
CA LYS A 271 37.80 11.90 58.49
C LYS A 271 38.75 10.94 59.23
N SER A 272 38.73 9.66 58.88
CA SER A 272 39.62 8.66 59.46
C SER A 272 41.10 8.99 59.20
N LYS A 273 41.42 9.51 58.02
CA LYS A 273 42.79 9.95 57.68
C LYS A 273 43.22 11.19 58.48
N GLU A 274 42.32 12.14 58.71
CA GLU A 274 42.56 13.30 59.57
C GLU A 274 42.85 12.88 61.02
N GLU A 275 42.02 11.98 61.57
CA GLU A 275 42.22 11.40 62.91
C GLU A 275 43.55 10.65 63.01
N GLN A 276 43.92 9.87 61.99
CA GLN A 276 45.21 9.19 61.93
C GLN A 276 46.38 10.17 61.88
N GLN A 277 46.27 11.26 61.12
CA GLN A 277 47.29 12.30 61.06
C GLN A 277 47.45 13.00 62.41
N GLN A 278 46.34 13.31 63.09
CA GLN A 278 46.36 13.89 64.43
C GLN A 278 46.99 12.94 65.46
N ALA A 279 46.66 11.64 65.41
CA ALA A 279 47.26 10.63 66.28
C ALA A 279 48.77 10.47 66.02
N ASN A 280 49.20 10.55 64.76
CA ASN A 280 50.63 10.55 64.40
C ASN A 280 51.36 11.80 64.91
N MET A 281 50.74 12.99 64.80
CA MET A 281 51.27 14.23 65.39
C MET A 281 51.40 14.10 66.91
N ASN A 282 50.38 13.58 67.60
CA ASN A 282 50.43 13.35 69.05
C ASN A 282 51.54 12.37 69.44
N THR A 283 51.73 11.31 68.65
CA THR A 283 52.82 10.34 68.85
C THR A 283 54.20 10.97 68.64
N ALA A 284 54.35 11.81 67.63
CA ALA A 284 55.58 12.57 67.38
C ALA A 284 55.87 13.54 68.52
N SER A 285 54.89 14.34 68.97
CA SER A 285 55.00 15.22 70.12
C SER A 285 55.37 14.45 71.40
N PHE A 286 54.80 13.26 71.62
CA PHE A 286 55.17 12.40 72.75
C PHE A 286 56.60 11.91 72.66
N ARG A 287 57.07 11.50 71.48
CA ARG A 287 58.48 11.16 71.25
C ARG A 287 59.37 12.37 71.54
N TYR A 288 59.05 13.56 71.03
CA TYR A 288 59.82 14.77 71.30
C TYR A 288 59.87 15.11 72.80
N LEU A 289 58.75 14.98 73.52
CA LEU A 289 58.71 15.16 74.97
C LEU A 289 59.61 14.14 75.69
N SER A 290 59.55 12.87 75.30
CA SER A 290 60.41 11.81 75.85
C SER A 290 61.90 12.09 75.61
N TRP A 291 62.27 12.50 74.40
CA TRP A 291 63.66 12.86 74.07
C TRP A 291 64.11 14.13 74.81
N GLY A 292 63.25 15.15 74.89
CA GLY A 292 63.52 16.38 75.64
C GLY A 292 63.77 16.13 77.13
N LEU A 293 62.98 15.26 77.75
CA LEU A 293 63.21 14.82 79.13
C LEU A 293 64.53 14.06 79.27
N THR A 294 64.80 13.11 78.37
CA THR A 294 66.02 12.28 78.40
C THR A 294 67.29 13.13 78.32
N LEU A 295 67.27 14.22 77.54
CA LEU A 295 68.43 15.11 77.39
C LEU A 295 68.53 16.16 78.51
N SER A 296 67.40 16.68 79.00
CA SER A 296 67.39 17.75 80.01
C SER A 296 67.65 17.25 81.43
N LEU A 297 67.19 16.04 81.77
CA LEU A 297 67.35 15.46 83.11
C LEU A 297 68.82 15.33 83.53
N PRO A 298 69.73 14.76 82.72
CA PRO A 298 71.15 14.69 83.05
C PRO A 298 71.79 16.06 83.22
N GLY A 299 71.43 17.05 82.39
CA GLY A 299 71.96 18.41 82.48
C GLY A 299 71.53 19.12 83.77
N MET A 300 70.27 18.96 84.16
CA MET A 300 69.77 19.48 85.44
C MET A 300 70.44 18.78 86.63
N GLN A 301 70.64 17.48 86.53
CA GLN A 301 71.29 16.67 87.57
C GLN A 301 72.78 17.02 87.71
N PHE A 302 73.44 17.36 86.60
CA PHE A 302 74.78 17.93 86.59
C PHE A 302 74.82 19.29 87.31
N PHE A 303 73.92 20.22 86.96
CA PHE A 303 73.85 21.54 87.61
C PHE A 303 73.56 21.46 89.12
N LEU A 304 72.63 20.58 89.52
CA LEU A 304 72.31 20.33 90.92
C LEU A 304 73.50 19.68 91.67
N ASN A 305 74.22 18.77 91.04
CA ASN A 305 75.45 18.20 91.61
C ASN A 305 76.57 19.24 91.73
N GLU A 306 76.73 20.15 90.76
CA GLU A 306 77.71 21.23 90.83
C GLU A 306 77.40 22.21 91.99
N LEU A 307 76.12 22.52 92.21
CA LEU A 307 75.68 23.30 93.36
C LEU A 307 75.96 22.61 94.70
N ARG A 308 75.90 21.27 94.73
CA ARG A 308 76.27 20.46 95.89
C ARG A 308 77.78 20.45 96.13
N GLU A 309 78.61 20.26 95.11
CA GLU A 309 80.07 20.31 95.26
C GLU A 309 80.55 21.65 95.82
N LYS A 310 79.82 22.74 95.50
CA LYS A 310 80.04 24.07 96.05
C LYS A 310 79.43 24.28 97.46
N ASN A 311 78.97 23.22 98.14
CA ASN A 311 78.32 23.19 99.46
C ASN A 311 77.11 24.14 99.62
N LYS A 312 76.45 24.53 98.52
CA LYS A 312 75.32 25.48 98.56
C LYS A 312 73.98 24.84 98.90
N ILE A 313 73.85 23.51 98.82
CA ILE A 313 72.61 22.77 99.06
C ILE A 313 72.86 21.48 99.86
N SER A 314 71.89 21.07 100.69
CA SER A 314 71.98 19.82 101.46
C SER A 314 71.54 18.58 100.65
N PRO A 315 71.89 17.35 101.07
CA PRO A 315 71.49 16.13 100.36
C PRO A 315 69.98 15.94 100.22
N THR A 316 69.20 16.36 101.22
CA THR A 316 67.73 16.32 101.17
C THR A 316 67.17 17.37 100.23
N GLN A 317 67.77 18.55 100.16
CA GLN A 317 67.41 19.60 99.19
C GLN A 317 67.76 19.20 97.75
N LEU A 318 68.81 18.40 97.54
CA LEU A 318 69.17 17.84 96.24
C LEU A 318 68.09 16.89 95.71
N HIS A 319 67.63 15.96 96.55
CA HIS A 319 66.57 15.02 96.16
C HIS A 319 65.25 15.74 95.89
N LEU A 320 64.85 16.69 96.75
CA LEU A 320 63.63 17.47 96.53
C LEU A 320 63.74 18.36 95.28
N GLY A 321 64.88 19.02 95.08
CA GLY A 321 65.14 19.89 93.93
C GLY A 321 65.19 19.13 92.60
N SER A 322 65.70 17.90 92.59
CA SER A 322 65.67 17.03 91.42
C SER A 322 64.24 16.61 91.06
N VAL A 323 63.42 16.22 92.04
CA VAL A 323 62.01 15.83 91.80
C VAL A 323 61.19 17.03 91.31
N ILE A 324 61.30 18.18 91.98
CA ILE A 324 60.56 19.39 91.61
C ILE A 324 61.04 19.95 90.27
N GLY A 325 62.34 19.96 90.01
CA GLY A 325 62.90 20.41 88.74
C GLY A 325 62.48 19.55 87.56
N THR A 326 62.47 18.23 87.73
CA THR A 326 61.93 17.28 86.72
C THR A 326 60.47 17.58 86.41
N PHE A 327 59.66 17.85 87.44
CA PHE A 327 58.24 18.17 87.27
C PHE A 327 58.02 19.49 86.51
N ILE A 328 58.81 20.53 86.80
CA ILE A 328 58.72 21.83 86.10
C ILE A 328 59.11 21.68 84.62
N VAL A 329 60.20 20.97 84.32
CA VAL A 329 60.63 20.75 82.93
C VAL A 329 59.63 19.91 82.16
N PHE A 330 59.06 18.87 82.80
CA PHE A 330 57.96 18.12 82.23
C PHE A 330 56.76 19.01 81.88
N MET A 331 56.34 19.88 82.80
CA MET A 331 55.21 20.80 82.56
C MET A 331 55.47 21.79 81.42
N LEU A 332 56.65 22.41 81.37
CA LEU A 332 56.99 23.35 80.29
C LEU A 332 57.05 22.66 78.93
N LEU A 333 57.67 21.48 78.84
CA LEU A 333 57.72 20.70 77.60
C LEU A 333 56.33 20.20 77.19
N TYR A 334 55.50 19.79 78.15
CA TYR A 334 54.14 19.34 77.89
C TYR A 334 53.28 20.48 77.32
N VAL A 335 53.29 21.64 77.96
CA VAL A 335 52.54 22.81 77.49
C VAL A 335 53.03 23.23 76.09
N SER A 336 54.34 23.28 75.84
CA SER A 336 54.85 23.70 74.53
C SER A 336 54.57 22.73 73.37
N LEU A 337 54.30 21.44 73.64
CA LEU A 337 54.17 20.40 72.62
C LEU A 337 52.74 19.93 72.38
N PHE A 338 51.82 20.20 73.31
CA PHE A 338 50.45 19.67 73.31
C PHE A 338 49.34 20.73 73.49
N LEU A 339 49.69 21.97 73.85
CA LEU A 339 48.80 23.15 73.93
C LEU A 339 49.27 24.19 72.93
#